data_AF-A0A356CTD5-F1
#
_entry.id   AF-A0A356CTD5-F1
#
_cell.length_a   1.000
_cell.length_b   1.000
_cell.length_c   1.000
_cell.angle_alpha   90.00
_cell.angle_beta   90.00
_cell.angle_gamma   90.00
#
_symmetry.space_group_name_H-M   'P 1'
#
loop_
_entity.id
_entity.type
_entity.pdbx_description
1 polymer ?
#
loop_
_entity_poly.entity_id
_entity_poly.type
_entity_poly.pdbx_seq_one_letter_code
_entity_poly.pdbx_strand_id
1 'polypeptide(L)'
;MAIALEYFNFIVRRSTIEEKYPGGWDQCLIDHASSLGTRVWYDEFLFRDGAMNPIDMENLVNAWRDIGFQAVLINGEKKWLDCCVIDENFETLFLSCDWVEIDVAGQFAYLKDEDPAEIVGHHGF
;
A
#
# COMPACT_ATOMS: atom_id res chain seq x y z
N MET A 1 11.86 8.27 -2.18
CA MET A 1 10.70 8.46 -3.07
C MET A 1 9.44 8.32 -2.24
N ALA A 2 8.33 8.84 -2.74
CA ALA A 2 7.02 8.74 -2.14
C ALA A 2 6.00 8.28 -3.19
N ILE A 3 4.87 7.77 -2.72
CA ILE A 3 3.72 7.37 -3.52
C ILE A 3 2.52 8.27 -3.18
N ALA A 4 1.82 8.75 -4.20
CA ALA A 4 0.60 9.53 -4.01
C ALA A 4 -0.49 8.66 -3.34
N LEU A 5 -1.30 9.30 -2.51
CA LEU A 5 -2.48 8.72 -1.88
C LEU A 5 -3.73 9.28 -2.55
N GLU A 6 -4.71 8.41 -2.75
CA GLU A 6 -6.01 8.80 -3.29
C GLU A 6 -7.09 7.92 -2.65
N TYR A 7 -8.11 8.56 -2.07
CA TYR A 7 -9.25 7.88 -1.48
C TYR A 7 -8.80 6.72 -0.53
N PHE A 8 -9.19 5.46 -0.76
CA PHE A 8 -8.65 4.33 0.01
C PHE A 8 -7.33 3.81 -0.59
N ASN A 9 -6.34 3.55 0.25
CA ASN A 9 -5.01 3.10 -0.17
C ASN A 9 -4.60 1.83 0.56
N PHE A 10 -4.20 0.83 -0.21
CA PHE A 10 -3.53 -0.38 0.26
C PHE A 10 -2.05 -0.27 -0.08
N ILE A 11 -1.18 -0.18 0.93
CA ILE A 11 0.26 0.01 0.77
C ILE A 11 0.99 -1.23 1.24
N VAL A 12 1.98 -1.69 0.48
CA VAL A 12 2.84 -2.82 0.83
C VAL A 12 4.28 -2.47 0.52
N ARG A 13 5.23 -2.93 1.35
CA ARG A 13 6.65 -2.83 1.02
C ARG A 13 6.98 -3.75 -0.15
N ARG A 14 7.66 -3.22 -1.16
CA ARG A 14 8.18 -4.00 -2.29
C ARG A 14 8.99 -5.20 -1.83
N SER A 15 9.84 -5.04 -0.80
CA SER A 15 10.62 -6.13 -0.23
C SER A 15 9.76 -7.27 0.34
N THR A 16 8.60 -6.94 0.92
CA THR A 16 7.63 -7.93 1.40
C THR A 16 6.94 -8.65 0.25
N ILE A 17 6.65 -7.96 -0.86
CA ILE A 17 6.11 -8.59 -2.08
C ILE A 17 7.14 -9.56 -2.66
N GLU A 18 8.40 -9.13 -2.77
CA GLU A 18 9.49 -9.97 -3.27
C GLU A 18 9.62 -11.27 -2.47
N GLU A 19 9.49 -11.20 -1.15
CA GLU A 19 9.61 -12.36 -0.25
C GLU A 19 8.37 -13.27 -0.28
N LYS A 20 7.17 -12.70 -0.30
CA LYS A 20 5.93 -13.44 0.03
C LYS A 20 4.98 -13.65 -1.13
N TYR A 21 4.97 -12.77 -2.13
CA TYR A 21 4.02 -12.88 -3.23
C TYR A 21 4.37 -14.10 -4.09
N PRO A 22 3.39 -14.94 -4.49
CA PRO A 22 3.66 -16.06 -5.38
C PRO A 22 4.29 -15.59 -6.70
N GLY A 23 5.59 -15.88 -6.90
CA GLY A 23 6.36 -15.40 -8.06
C GLY A 23 7.05 -14.04 -7.86
N GLY A 24 7.04 -13.48 -6.65
CA GLY A 24 7.79 -12.28 -6.26
C GLY A 24 7.25 -10.98 -6.87
N TRP A 25 8.09 -9.94 -6.88
CA TRP A 25 7.74 -8.62 -7.38
C TRP A 25 7.28 -8.61 -8.84
N ASP A 26 8.03 -9.31 -9.71
CA ASP A 26 7.74 -9.33 -11.14
C ASP A 26 6.36 -9.94 -11.43
N GLN A 27 6.01 -11.03 -10.75
CA GLN A 27 4.69 -11.63 -10.90
C GLN A 27 3.59 -10.72 -10.36
N CYS A 28 3.82 -10.04 -9.24
CA CYS A 28 2.87 -9.05 -8.72
C CYS A 28 2.58 -7.94 -9.75
N LEU A 29 3.60 -7.43 -10.46
CA LEU A 29 3.39 -6.43 -11.50
C LEU A 29 2.64 -6.98 -12.72
N ILE A 30 2.91 -8.23 -13.11
CA ILE A 30 2.16 -8.91 -14.19
C ILE A 30 0.68 -9.05 -13.82
N ASP A 31 0.40 -9.49 -12.60
CA ASP A 31 -0.97 -9.73 -12.13
C ASP A 31 -1.77 -8.43 -11.98
N HIS A 32 -1.09 -7.31 -11.74
CA HIS A 32 -1.69 -5.97 -11.63
C HIS A 32 -1.52 -5.11 -12.90
N ALA A 33 -1.04 -5.69 -14.01
CA ALA A 33 -0.66 -4.94 -15.22
C ALA A 33 -1.79 -4.05 -15.76
N SER A 34 -3.04 -4.50 -15.70
CA SER A 34 -4.22 -3.72 -16.15
C SER A 34 -4.56 -2.53 -15.26
N SER A 35 -3.98 -2.46 -14.06
CA SER A 35 -4.26 -1.44 -13.05
C SER A 35 -3.07 -0.48 -12.84
N LEU A 36 -1.90 -0.80 -13.40
CA LEU A 36 -0.73 0.08 -13.36
C LEU A 36 -1.02 1.45 -13.98
N GLY A 37 -0.62 2.51 -13.30
CA GLY A 37 -0.85 3.90 -13.73
C GLY A 37 -2.29 4.40 -13.55
N THR A 38 -3.20 3.54 -13.09
CA THR A 38 -4.58 3.94 -12.75
C THR A 38 -4.74 3.93 -11.23
N ARG A 39 -5.14 2.80 -10.65
CA ARG A 39 -5.23 2.61 -9.20
C ARG A 39 -3.95 2.05 -8.58
N VAL A 40 -3.06 1.45 -9.37
CA VAL A 40 -1.79 0.91 -8.89
C VAL A 40 -0.62 1.82 -9.25
N TRP A 41 0.15 2.22 -8.24
CA TRP A 41 1.41 2.93 -8.36
C TRP A 41 2.47 2.26 -7.50
N TYR A 42 3.73 2.43 -7.85
CA TYR A 42 4.82 1.94 -7.03
C TYR A 42 6.06 2.82 -7.19
N ASP A 43 6.84 2.93 -6.13
CA ASP A 43 8.19 3.51 -6.17
C ASP A 43 9.24 2.41 -5.91
N GLU A 44 10.46 2.81 -5.56
CA GLU A 44 11.53 1.87 -5.24
C GLU A 44 11.22 0.97 -4.03
N PHE A 45 10.38 1.43 -3.11
CA PHE A 45 10.15 0.83 -1.78
C PHE A 45 8.72 0.36 -1.54
N LEU A 46 7.73 1.03 -2.12
CA LEU A 46 6.32 0.90 -1.81
C LEU A 46 5.53 0.56 -3.06
N PHE A 47 4.56 -0.33 -2.87
CA PHE A 47 3.49 -0.63 -3.80
C PHE A 47 2.19 -0.09 -3.21
N ARG A 48 1.42 0.64 -4.01
CA ARG A 48 0.10 1.16 -3.67
C ARG A 48 -0.93 0.60 -4.62
N ASP A 49 -2.03 0.13 -4.07
CA ASP A 49 -3.26 -0.14 -4.81
C ASP A 49 -4.44 0.63 -4.19
N GLY A 50 -5.29 1.19 -5.05
CA GLY A 50 -6.42 2.03 -4.68
C GLY A 50 -7.75 1.29 -4.71
N ALA A 51 -8.69 1.71 -3.87
CA ALA A 51 -10.09 1.28 -3.93
C ALA A 51 -11.03 2.49 -3.83
N MET A 52 -12.22 2.40 -4.45
CA MET A 52 -13.20 3.49 -4.51
C MET A 52 -14.29 3.41 -3.43
N ASN A 53 -14.26 2.41 -2.56
CA ASN A 53 -15.16 2.28 -1.42
C ASN A 53 -14.62 1.24 -0.42
N PRO A 54 -15.14 1.19 0.83
CA PRO A 54 -14.70 0.24 1.83
C PRO A 54 -14.85 -1.23 1.44
N ILE A 55 -15.87 -1.59 0.66
CA ILE A 55 -16.13 -2.97 0.26
C ILE A 55 -15.05 -3.45 -0.72
N ASP A 56 -14.69 -2.62 -1.69
CA ASP A 56 -13.60 -2.91 -2.62
C ASP A 56 -12.25 -3.00 -1.91
N MET A 57 -12.02 -2.16 -0.88
CA MET A 57 -10.82 -2.24 -0.05
C MET A 57 -10.78 -3.55 0.76
N GLU A 58 -11.91 -3.95 1.37
CA GLU A 58 -12.00 -5.23 2.08
C GLU A 58 -11.74 -6.42 1.16
N ASN A 59 -12.30 -6.40 -0.06
CA ASN A 59 -12.05 -7.44 -1.07
C ASN A 59 -10.57 -7.51 -1.47
N LEU A 60 -9.93 -6.35 -1.67
CA LEU A 60 -8.50 -6.27 -1.96
C LEU A 60 -7.66 -6.86 -0.83
N VAL A 61 -7.92 -6.45 0.41
CA VAL A 61 -7.23 -6.99 1.60
C VAL A 61 -7.42 -8.51 1.72
N ASN A 62 -8.64 -8.99 1.48
CA ASN A 62 -8.94 -10.42 1.52
C ASN A 62 -8.18 -11.19 0.44
N ALA A 63 -8.06 -10.67 -0.78
CA ALA A 63 -7.31 -11.31 -1.87
C ALA A 63 -5.82 -11.45 -1.51
N TRP A 64 -5.20 -10.42 -0.91
CA TRP A 64 -3.82 -10.48 -0.43
C TRP A 64 -3.66 -11.43 0.75
N ARG A 65 -4.67 -11.51 1.63
CA ARG A 65 -4.69 -12.49 2.73
C ARG A 65 -4.73 -13.93 2.23
N ASP A 66 -5.50 -14.21 1.19
CA ASP A 66 -5.67 -15.56 0.64
C ASP A 66 -4.37 -16.10 0.00
N ILE A 67 -3.45 -15.21 -0.39
CA ILE A 67 -2.10 -15.56 -0.86
C ILE A 67 -1.02 -15.48 0.24
N GLY A 68 -1.41 -15.25 1.49
CA GLY A 68 -0.52 -15.40 2.66
C GLY A 68 -0.05 -14.11 3.33
N PHE A 69 -0.53 -12.92 2.95
CA PHE A 69 -0.23 -11.67 3.64
C PHE A 69 -1.07 -11.56 4.93
N GLN A 70 -0.48 -11.15 6.06
CA GLN A 70 -1.15 -11.25 7.36
C GLN A 70 -1.23 -9.94 8.15
N ALA A 71 -2.30 -9.85 8.96
CA ALA A 71 -2.34 -9.04 10.17
C ALA A 71 -2.07 -9.93 11.39
N VAL A 72 -1.30 -9.41 12.34
CA VAL A 72 -1.05 -10.04 13.65
C VAL A 72 -1.57 -9.15 14.77
N LEU A 73 -1.83 -9.72 15.94
CA LEU A 73 -2.06 -8.93 17.16
C LEU A 73 -0.72 -8.67 17.84
N ILE A 74 -0.29 -7.41 17.92
CA ILE A 74 0.87 -6.96 18.71
C ILE A 74 0.32 -6.15 19.89
N ASN A 75 0.59 -6.60 21.12
CA ASN A 75 0.13 -5.95 22.35
C ASN A 75 -1.40 -5.77 22.46
N GLY A 76 -2.19 -6.67 21.87
CA GLY A 76 -3.65 -6.59 21.89
C GLY A 76 -4.24 -5.65 20.83
N GLU A 77 -3.39 -4.93 20.09
CA GLU A 77 -3.76 -4.19 18.90
C GLU A 77 -3.50 -5.06 17.67
N LYS A 78 -4.48 -5.16 16.77
CA LYS A 78 -4.20 -5.74 15.46
C LYS A 78 -3.20 -4.79 14.77
N LYS A 79 -2.15 -5.32 14.15
CA LYS A 79 -1.16 -4.64 13.32
C LYS A 79 -1.01 -5.38 12.00
N TRP A 80 -1.01 -4.66 10.89
CA TRP A 80 -0.73 -5.24 9.59
C TRP A 80 0.79 -5.28 9.46
N LEU A 81 1.38 -6.48 9.41
CA LEU A 81 2.84 -6.61 9.27
C LEU A 81 3.29 -6.34 7.84
N ASP A 82 2.46 -6.77 6.90
CA ASP A 82 2.83 -6.87 5.51
C ASP A 82 2.24 -5.74 4.65
N CYS A 83 1.14 -5.13 5.09
CA CYS A 83 0.49 -4.02 4.39
C CYS A 83 0.08 -2.88 5.33
N CYS A 84 -0.42 -1.79 4.77
CA CYS A 84 -1.07 -0.69 5.46
C CYS A 84 -2.34 -0.30 4.70
N VAL A 85 -3.43 -0.05 5.42
CA VAL A 85 -4.68 0.45 4.83
C VAL A 85 -4.94 1.86 5.34
N ILE A 86 -5.15 2.79 4.41
CA ILE A 86 -5.40 4.20 4.68
C ILE A 86 -6.78 4.56 4.10
N ASP A 87 -7.63 5.24 4.88
CA ASP A 87 -8.96 5.70 4.43
C ASP A 87 -8.91 6.95 3.56
N GLU A 88 -10.12 7.37 3.14
CA GLU A 88 -10.35 8.63 2.44
C GLU A 88 -9.95 9.89 3.21
N ASN A 89 -9.78 9.82 4.53
CA ASN A 89 -9.29 10.92 5.36
C ASN A 89 -7.76 10.91 5.51
N PHE A 90 -7.09 9.96 4.85
CA PHE A 90 -5.67 9.67 4.99
C PHE A 90 -5.26 9.26 6.40
N GLU A 91 -6.20 8.71 7.16
CA GLU A 91 -5.97 8.08 8.44
C GLU A 91 -5.74 6.57 8.23
N THR A 92 -4.84 5.99 9.00
CA THR A 92 -4.64 4.54 8.96
C THR A 92 -5.88 3.85 9.50
N LEU A 93 -6.59 3.15 8.62
CA LEU A 93 -7.74 2.37 8.99
C LEU A 93 -7.30 1.17 9.82
N PHE A 94 -7.74 1.21 11.07
CA PHE A 94 -7.71 0.11 12.02
C PHE A 94 -6.36 -0.22 12.67
N LEU A 95 -5.18 0.00 12.07
CA LEU A 95 -3.92 -0.52 12.64
C LEU A 95 -2.69 0.39 12.39
N SER A 96 -1.71 0.42 13.31
CA SER A 96 -0.47 1.22 13.15
C SER A 96 0.52 0.58 12.18
N CYS A 97 1.01 1.37 11.22
CA CYS A 97 2.03 0.98 10.26
C CYS A 97 3.32 1.73 10.60
N ASP A 98 4.14 1.17 11.49
CA ASP A 98 5.27 1.90 12.09
C ASP A 98 6.42 2.20 11.09
N TRP A 99 6.34 1.63 9.88
CA TRP A 99 7.35 1.70 8.81
C TRP A 99 6.99 2.65 7.67
N VAL A 100 5.78 3.21 7.64
CA VAL A 100 5.36 4.19 6.63
C VAL A 100 5.07 5.52 7.31
N GLU A 101 5.51 6.61 6.70
CA GLU A 101 5.14 7.96 7.10
C GLU A 101 4.15 8.52 6.08
N ILE A 102 3.14 9.26 6.57
CA ILE A 102 2.06 9.82 5.76
C ILE A 102 2.10 11.34 5.87
N ASP A 103 2.23 12.03 4.74
CA ASP A 103 2.01 13.47 4.65
C ASP A 103 0.56 13.72 4.21
N VAL A 104 -0.30 14.06 5.16
CA VAL A 104 -1.73 14.32 4.92
C VAL A 104 -1.94 15.59 4.09
N ALA A 105 -1.08 16.61 4.26
CA ALA A 105 -1.21 17.87 3.52
C ALA A 105 -0.77 17.70 2.06
N GLY A 106 0.28 16.92 1.83
CA GLY A 106 0.80 16.57 0.52
C GLY A 106 0.08 15.39 -0.15
N GLN A 107 -0.73 14.62 0.59
CA GLN A 107 -1.43 13.43 0.13
C GLN A 107 -0.48 12.38 -0.47
N PHE A 108 0.60 12.06 0.25
CA PHE A 108 1.54 11.01 -0.15
C PHE A 108 2.02 10.21 1.06
N ALA A 109 2.53 9.01 0.79
CA ALA A 109 3.18 8.15 1.76
C ALA A 109 4.59 7.77 1.29
N TYR A 110 5.50 7.55 2.24
CA TYR A 110 6.88 7.16 1.95
C TYR A 110 7.40 6.19 3.01
N LEU A 111 8.41 5.40 2.65
CA LEU A 111 9.08 4.53 3.61
C LEU A 111 9.77 5.41 4.66
N LYS A 112 9.58 5.09 5.93
CA LYS A 112 10.20 5.83 7.02
C LYS A 112 11.73 5.86 6.87
N ASP A 113 12.32 7.00 7.22
CA ASP A 113 13.76 7.30 7.13
C ASP A 113 14.30 7.47 5.69
N GLU A 114 13.45 7.37 4.66
CA GLU A 114 13.80 7.68 3.26
C GLU A 114 13.40 9.11 2.85
N ASP A 115 14.10 9.67 1.86
CA ASP A 115 13.83 11.03 1.33
C ASP A 115 12.62 11.01 0.35
N PRO A 116 11.53 11.76 0.60
CA PRO A 116 10.35 11.82 -0.28
C PRO A 116 10.49 12.80 -1.46
N ALA A 117 11.70 13.19 -1.87
CA ALA A 117 11.96 14.21 -2.90
C ALA A 117 11.22 14.04 -4.25
N GLU A 118 10.78 12.83 -4.59
CA GLU A 118 9.99 12.53 -5.79
C GLU A 118 8.73 11.75 -5.41
N ILE A 119 7.58 12.17 -5.96
CA ILE A 119 6.28 11.54 -5.73
C ILE A 119 5.83 10.82 -7.00
N VAL A 120 5.75 9.49 -6.93
CA VAL A 120 5.16 8.65 -7.98
C VAL A 120 3.66 8.57 -7.75
N GLY A 121 2.87 8.77 -8.80
CA GLY A 121 1.41 8.78 -8.65
C GLY A 121 0.77 9.49 -9.82
N HIS A 122 -0.12 10.45 -9.54
CA HIS A 122 -0.78 11.28 -10.56
C HIS A 122 0.22 11.96 -11.49
N HIS A 123 0.64 11.25 -12.53
CA HIS A 123 1.12 11.85 -13.74
C HIS A 123 -0.13 12.40 -14.40
N GLY A 124 -0.26 13.73 -14.37
CA GLY A 124 -1.29 14.42 -15.12
C GLY A 124 -1.31 13.88 -16.54
N PHE A 125 -2.50 13.48 -16.99
CA PHE A 125 -2.77 13.11 -18.37
C PHE A 125 -2.24 14.16 -19.36
#